data_AF-A0A946GS20-F1
#
_entry.id   AF-A0A946GS20-F1
#
_cell.length_a   1.000
_cell.length_b   1.000
_cell.length_c   1.000
_cell.angle_alpha   90.00
_cell.angle_beta   90.00
_cell.angle_gamma   90.00
#
_symmetry.space_group_name_H-M   'P 1'
#
loop_
_entity.id
_entity.type
_entity.pdbx_description
1 polymer ?
#
loop_
_entity_poly.entity_id
_entity_poly.type
_entity_poly.pdbx_seq_one_letter_code
_entity_poly.pdbx_strand_id
1 'polypeptide(L)'
;MLYSIFGSNKPAIRFLHIDEFHDQMPDDLLETWAVCLWCLQAALEANVSVKERERLDKFLKSLAAKIYQFLGLAQEEFASENMKIIFDQLNDRFAKRLGVRGDIIWKNFLNFTERQALSIG
;
A
#
# COMPACT_ATOMS: atom_id res chain seq x y z
N MET A 1 10.52 6.58 -12.68
CA MET A 1 9.04 6.48 -12.86
C MET A 1 8.25 6.95 -11.63
N LEU A 2 8.82 6.93 -10.41
CA LEU A 2 8.27 7.64 -9.23
C LEU A 2 8.00 9.14 -9.49
N TYR A 3 8.82 9.79 -10.32
CA TYR A 3 8.67 11.22 -10.66
C TYR A 3 7.37 11.56 -11.37
N SER A 4 6.87 10.69 -12.24
CA SER A 4 5.59 10.93 -12.93
C SER A 4 4.37 10.91 -11.99
N ILE A 5 4.52 10.36 -10.78
CA ILE A 5 3.43 10.21 -9.80
C ILE A 5 3.58 11.22 -8.64
N PHE A 6 4.81 11.53 -8.21
CA PHE A 6 5.08 12.31 -6.99
C PHE A 6 5.96 13.57 -7.17
N GLY A 7 6.40 13.93 -8.40
CA GLY A 7 7.35 15.02 -8.58
C GLY A 7 7.15 15.88 -9.84
N SER A 8 7.45 17.17 -9.73
CA SER A 8 7.67 18.04 -10.89
C SER A 8 8.92 17.58 -11.67
N ASN A 9 9.18 18.18 -12.84
CA ASN A 9 10.33 17.86 -13.71
C ASN A 9 11.72 18.03 -13.06
N LYS A 10 11.81 18.42 -11.78
CA LYS A 10 13.05 18.60 -11.01
C LYS A 10 12.91 17.97 -9.61
N PRO A 11 12.95 16.64 -9.49
CA PRO A 11 12.90 16.00 -8.18
C PRO A 11 14.21 16.20 -7.40
N ALA A 12 14.09 16.38 -6.08
CA ALA A 12 15.22 16.57 -5.17
C ALA A 12 16.09 15.30 -5.03
N ILE A 13 15.45 14.13 -5.11
CA ILE A 13 16.11 12.82 -5.16
C ILE A 13 15.87 12.26 -6.55
N ARG A 14 16.92 11.81 -7.25
CA ARG A 14 16.84 11.27 -8.62
C ARG A 14 17.00 9.76 -8.69
N PHE A 15 17.76 9.20 -7.76
CA PHE A 15 18.00 7.78 -7.63
C PHE A 15 18.11 7.46 -6.15
N LEU A 16 17.57 6.31 -5.76
CA LEU A 16 17.80 5.70 -4.48
C LEU A 16 18.59 4.42 -4.77
N HIS A 17 19.83 4.37 -4.31
CA HIS A 17 20.61 3.14 -4.36
C HIS A 17 20.34 2.37 -3.06
N ILE A 18 19.95 1.11 -3.20
CA ILE A 18 19.78 0.18 -2.09
C ILE A 18 20.90 -0.82 -2.29
N ASP A 19 21.85 -0.87 -1.35
CA ASP A 19 22.97 -1.80 -1.45
C ASP A 19 22.43 -3.25 -1.46
N GLU A 20 22.85 -4.05 -2.44
CA GLU A 20 22.42 -5.45 -2.65
C GLU A 20 22.89 -6.42 -1.53
N PHE A 21 23.35 -5.91 -0.38
CA PHE A 21 23.82 -6.73 0.74
C PHE A 21 22.72 -7.58 1.39
N HIS A 22 21.45 -7.33 1.05
CA HIS A 22 20.29 -8.05 1.56
C HIS A 22 19.46 -8.57 0.38
N ASP A 23 19.15 -9.87 0.37
CA ASP A 23 18.21 -10.49 -0.58
C ASP A 23 16.76 -9.97 -0.41
N GLN A 24 16.53 -9.05 0.53
CA GLN A 24 15.23 -8.50 0.94
C GLN A 24 15.31 -6.98 1.08
N MET A 25 14.18 -6.32 0.87
CA MET A 25 14.06 -4.88 1.12
C MET A 25 14.35 -4.52 2.58
N PRO A 26 15.10 -3.44 2.85
CA PRO A 26 15.32 -2.94 4.21
C PRO A 26 14.02 -2.67 4.97
N ASP A 27 14.00 -3.05 6.25
CA ASP A 27 12.82 -2.93 7.12
C ASP A 27 12.26 -1.50 7.17
N ASP A 28 13.12 -0.48 7.24
CA ASP A 28 12.71 0.93 7.27
C ASP A 28 11.84 1.33 6.03
N LEU A 29 12.16 0.74 4.87
CA LEU A 29 11.40 0.96 3.63
C LEU A 29 10.09 0.18 3.65
N LEU A 30 10.10 -1.05 4.15
CA LEU A 30 8.88 -1.85 4.34
C LEU A 30 7.91 -1.16 5.30
N GLU A 31 8.38 -0.64 6.43
CA GLU A 31 7.56 0.11 7.38
C GLU A 31 6.96 1.37 6.75
N THR A 32 7.76 2.13 6.01
CA THR A 32 7.29 3.34 5.30
C THR A 32 6.20 2.99 4.29
N TRP A 33 6.37 1.91 3.53
CA TRP A 33 5.38 1.44 2.58
C TRP A 33 4.15 0.86 3.27
N ALA A 34 4.30 0.19 4.41
CA ALA A 34 3.19 -0.32 5.22
C ALA A 34 2.21 0.80 5.56
N VAL A 35 2.71 1.96 5.99
CA VAL A 35 1.88 3.14 6.27
C VAL A 35 1.12 3.61 5.02
N CYS A 36 1.82 3.72 3.89
CA CYS A 36 1.20 4.14 2.63
C CYS A 36 0.11 3.17 2.16
N LEU A 37 0.38 1.87 2.25
CA LEU A 37 -0.51 0.81 1.82
C LEU A 37 -1.71 0.69 2.76
N TRP A 38 -1.52 0.87 4.06
CA TRP A 38 -2.61 0.95 5.03
C TRP A 38 -3.53 2.13 4.71
N CYS A 39 -2.99 3.33 4.42
CA CYS A 39 -3.80 4.49 4.06
C CYS A 39 -4.64 4.26 2.81
N LEU A 40 -4.06 3.60 1.80
CA LEU A 40 -4.76 3.21 0.59
C LEU A 40 -5.91 2.23 0.89
N GLN A 41 -5.66 1.21 1.70
CA GLN A 41 -6.70 0.24 2.09
C GLN A 41 -7.79 0.87 2.94
N ALA A 42 -7.44 1.74 3.88
CA ALA A 42 -8.41 2.52 4.65
C ALA A 42 -9.29 3.40 3.74
N ALA A 43 -8.74 3.99 2.67
CA ALA A 43 -9.52 4.74 1.69
C ALA A 43 -10.47 3.84 0.87
N LEU A 44 -10.02 2.64 0.52
CA LEU A 44 -10.86 1.64 -0.14
C LEU A 44 -11.99 1.13 0.77
N GLU A 45 -11.75 1.04 2.07
CA GLU A 45 -12.74 0.60 3.07
C GLU A 45 -13.57 1.73 3.70
N ALA A 46 -13.30 3.00 3.35
CA ALA A 46 -14.00 4.15 3.93
C ALA A 46 -15.53 4.03 3.77
N ASN A 47 -16.27 4.32 4.83
CA ASN A 47 -17.73 4.36 4.75
C ASN A 47 -18.18 5.66 4.07
N VAL A 48 -18.47 5.58 2.77
CA VAL A 48 -18.92 6.71 1.94
C VAL A 48 -20.21 6.32 1.21
N SER A 49 -20.99 7.31 0.76
CA SER A 49 -22.19 7.05 -0.04
C SER A 49 -21.87 6.26 -1.31
N VAL A 50 -22.82 5.47 -1.82
CA VAL A 50 -22.64 4.66 -3.04
C VAL A 50 -22.15 5.51 -4.23
N LYS A 51 -22.77 6.68 -4.45
CA LYS A 51 -22.37 7.62 -5.50
C LYS A 51 -20.92 8.08 -5.35
N GLU A 52 -20.49 8.33 -4.11
CA GLU A 52 -19.13 8.76 -3.83
C GLU A 52 -18.14 7.60 -3.97
N ARG A 53 -18.52 6.39 -3.57
CA ARG A 53 -17.76 5.17 -3.79
C ARG A 53 -17.50 4.93 -5.28
N GLU A 54 -18.52 5.04 -6.12
CA GLU A 54 -18.38 4.91 -7.58
C GLU A 54 -17.45 5.96 -8.19
N ARG A 55 -17.49 7.19 -7.66
CA ARG A 55 -16.59 8.28 -8.08
C ARG A 55 -15.15 8.00 -7.70
N LEU A 56 -14.92 7.60 -6.45
CA LEU A 56 -13.58 7.36 -5.90
C LEU A 56 -12.93 6.10 -6.47
N ASP A 57 -13.70 5.03 -6.67
CA ASP A 57 -13.19 3.74 -7.17
C ASP A 57 -12.53 3.85 -8.55
N LYS A 58 -12.98 4.79 -9.40
CA LYS A 58 -12.35 5.09 -10.70
C LYS A 58 -10.87 5.47 -10.55
N PHE A 59 -10.51 6.10 -9.44
CA PHE A 59 -9.15 6.54 -9.14
C PHE A 59 -8.44 5.58 -8.20
N LEU A 60 -9.09 5.22 -7.08
CA LEU A 60 -8.47 4.45 -6.00
C LEU A 60 -8.09 3.03 -6.42
N LYS A 61 -8.95 2.32 -7.18
CA LYS A 61 -8.63 0.95 -7.62
C LYS A 61 -7.47 0.91 -8.62
N SER A 62 -7.45 1.87 -9.55
CA SER A 62 -6.35 1.98 -10.51
C SER A 62 -5.05 2.42 -9.84
N LEU A 63 -5.11 3.37 -8.91
CA LEU A 63 -3.96 3.81 -8.13
C LEU A 63 -3.42 2.67 -7.27
N ALA A 64 -4.29 1.91 -6.61
CA ALA A 64 -3.92 0.74 -5.84
C ALA A 64 -3.13 -0.24 -6.70
N ALA A 65 -3.73 -0.76 -7.78
CA ALA A 65 -3.08 -1.70 -8.68
C ALA A 65 -1.70 -1.22 -9.16
N LYS A 66 -1.59 0.07 -9.53
CA LYS A 66 -0.31 0.67 -9.92
C LYS A 66 0.70 0.67 -8.78
N ILE A 67 0.33 1.12 -7.58
CA ILE A 67 1.24 1.15 -6.43
C ILE A 67 1.80 -0.24 -6.14
N TYR A 68 0.95 -1.27 -6.08
CA TYR A 68 1.42 -2.64 -5.83
C TYR A 68 2.40 -3.13 -6.90
N GLN A 69 2.09 -2.88 -8.18
CA GLN A 69 3.00 -3.21 -9.28
C GLN A 69 4.31 -2.43 -9.22
N PHE A 70 4.27 -1.15 -8.83
CA PHE A 70 5.45 -0.30 -8.74
C PHE A 70 6.38 -0.64 -7.59
N LEU A 71 5.83 -1.11 -6.46
CA LEU A 71 6.62 -1.52 -5.32
C LEU A 71 7.46 -2.77 -5.64
N GLY A 72 6.97 -3.65 -6.52
CA GLY A 72 7.74 -4.79 -7.00
C GLY A 72 8.15 -5.79 -5.92
N LEU A 73 7.52 -5.71 -4.74
CA LEU A 73 7.77 -6.57 -3.60
C LEU A 73 7.35 -8.01 -3.88
N ALA A 74 8.10 -8.96 -3.34
CA ALA A 74 7.71 -10.35 -3.27
C ALA A 74 6.52 -10.52 -2.31
N GLN A 75 5.77 -11.62 -2.45
CA GLN A 75 4.60 -11.86 -1.62
C GLN A 75 4.99 -12.05 -0.14
N GLU A 76 6.17 -12.60 0.12
CA GLU A 76 6.76 -12.77 1.45
C GLU A 76 7.05 -11.42 2.12
N GLU A 77 7.44 -10.41 1.34
CA GLU A 77 7.69 -9.06 1.84
C GLU A 77 6.38 -8.34 2.16
N PHE A 78 5.36 -8.50 1.30
CA PHE A 78 4.00 -8.01 1.59
C PHE A 78 3.39 -8.68 2.84
N ALA A 79 3.65 -9.97 3.03
CA ALA A 79 3.16 -10.75 4.16
C ALA A 79 4.13 -10.78 5.36
N SER A 80 5.15 -9.92 5.38
CA SER A 80 6.14 -9.87 6.46
C SER A 80 5.51 -9.50 7.81
N GLU A 81 6.10 -10.00 8.89
CA GLU A 81 5.63 -9.70 10.24
C GLU A 81 5.71 -8.20 10.56
N ASN A 82 6.77 -7.52 10.08
CA ASN A 82 6.92 -6.07 10.23
C ASN A 82 5.76 -5.31 9.58
N MET A 83 5.36 -5.68 8.36
CA MET A 83 4.21 -5.09 7.67
C MET A 83 2.93 -5.23 8.50
N LYS A 84 2.70 -6.43 9.03
CA LYS A 84 1.53 -6.74 9.84
C LYS A 84 1.50 -5.95 11.15
N ILE A 85 2.62 -5.88 11.87
CA ILE A 85 2.75 -5.11 13.11
C ILE A 85 2.37 -3.64 12.87
N ILE A 86 2.86 -3.03 11.79
CA ILE A 86 2.52 -1.64 11.45
C ILE A 86 1.02 -1.51 11.12
N PHE A 87 0.45 -2.44 10.35
CA PHE A 87 -0.99 -2.44 10.06
C PHE A 87 -1.84 -2.52 11.34
N ASP A 88 -1.47 -3.39 12.27
CA ASP A 88 -2.17 -3.56 13.56
C ASP A 88 -2.08 -2.28 14.40
N GLN A 89 -0.89 -1.67 14.49
CA GLN A 89 -0.72 -0.39 15.20
C GLN A 89 -1.55 0.75 14.59
N LEU A 90 -1.62 0.82 13.25
CA LEU A 90 -2.42 1.82 12.55
C LEU A 90 -3.93 1.57 12.72
N ASN A 91 -4.35 0.30 12.68
CA ASN A 91 -5.73 -0.10 12.96
C ASN A 91 -6.16 0.35 14.36
N ASP A 92 -5.37 0.02 15.39
CA ASP A 92 -5.65 0.38 16.78
C ASP A 92 -5.75 1.90 16.95
N ARG A 93 -4.87 2.65 16.28
CA ARG A 93 -4.78 4.10 16.43
C ARG A 93 -5.85 4.86 15.65
N PHE A 94 -6.23 4.39 14.47
CA PHE A 94 -6.99 5.20 13.51
C PHE A 94 -8.28 4.58 13.01
N ALA A 95 -8.43 3.24 12.98
CA ALA A 95 -9.56 2.61 12.30
C ALA A 95 -10.91 3.08 12.85
N LYS A 96 -11.05 3.07 14.19
CA LYS A 96 -12.25 3.56 14.88
C LYS A 96 -12.54 5.04 14.60
N ARG A 97 -11.51 5.89 14.56
CA ARG A 97 -11.65 7.34 14.33
C ARG A 97 -12.08 7.66 12.91
N LEU A 98 -11.64 6.85 11.96
CA LEU A 98 -11.98 7.00 10.53
C LEU A 98 -13.25 6.24 10.14
N GLY A 99 -13.84 5.45 11.06
CA GLY A 99 -15.01 4.63 10.77
C GLY A 99 -14.72 3.49 9.77
N VAL A 100 -13.47 3.04 9.69
CA VAL A 100 -13.06 1.90 8.85
C VAL A 100 -12.96 0.63 9.69
N ARG A 101 -13.19 -0.51 9.05
CA ARG A 101 -13.15 -1.82 9.69
C ARG A 101 -11.71 -2.36 9.73
N GLY A 102 -10.99 -2.11 10.82
CA GLY A 102 -9.60 -2.54 10.98
C GLY A 102 -9.42 -4.07 10.87
N ASP A 103 -10.41 -4.84 11.32
CA ASP A 103 -10.44 -6.31 11.30
C ASP A 103 -10.37 -6.92 9.89
N ILE A 104 -10.70 -6.14 8.86
CA ILE A 104 -10.66 -6.61 7.47
C ILE A 104 -9.56 -5.96 6.62
N ILE A 105 -8.94 -4.86 7.08
CA ILE A 105 -7.96 -4.11 6.28
C ILE A 105 -6.77 -5.00 5.90
N TRP A 106 -6.21 -5.73 6.87
CA TRP A 106 -5.11 -6.66 6.61
C TRP A 106 -5.50 -7.79 5.66
N LYS A 107 -6.69 -8.37 5.86
CA LYS A 107 -7.21 -9.44 4.99
C LYS A 107 -7.41 -8.96 3.56
N ASN A 108 -7.98 -7.76 3.38
CA ASN A 108 -8.22 -7.19 2.05
C ASN A 108 -6.91 -6.80 1.36
N PHE A 109 -5.94 -6.31 2.13
CA PHE A 109 -4.59 -6.08 1.68
C PHE A 109 -3.96 -7.34 1.09
N LEU A 110 -3.89 -8.44 1.85
CA LEU A 110 -3.30 -9.69 1.38
C LEU A 110 -4.04 -10.27 0.16
N ASN A 111 -5.37 -10.30 0.20
CA ASN A 111 -6.17 -10.76 -0.95
C ASN A 111 -5.89 -9.94 -2.22
N PHE A 112 -5.59 -8.64 -2.07
CA PHE A 112 -5.29 -7.78 -3.19
C PHE A 112 -3.91 -8.10 -3.78
N THR A 113 -2.89 -8.30 -2.94
CA THR A 113 -1.53 -8.61 -3.41
C THR A 113 -1.47 -9.97 -4.09
N GLU A 114 -2.16 -10.98 -3.56
CA GLU A 114 -2.25 -12.31 -4.17
C GLU A 114 -2.89 -12.28 -5.58
N ARG A 115 -3.96 -11.50 -5.76
CA ARG A 115 -4.61 -11.34 -7.07
C ARG A 115 -3.72 -10.63 -8.08
N GLN A 116 -2.91 -9.68 -7.63
CA GLN A 116 -1.94 -9.00 -8.50
C GLN A 116 -0.81 -9.95 -8.90
N ALA A 117 -0.30 -10.77 -7.98
CA ALA A 117 0.70 -11.79 -8.28
C ALA A 117 0.21 -12.76 -9.37
N LEU A 118 -1.06 -13.18 -9.31
CA LEU A 118 -1.69 -14.04 -10.33
C LEU A 118 -1.95 -13.36 -11.68
N SER A 119 -1.90 -12.03 -11.74
CA SER A 119 -2.16 -11.26 -12.98
C SER A 119 -0.90 -11.02 -13.82
N ILE A 120 0.27 -11.39 -13.30
CA ILE A 120 1.59 -11.18 -13.92
C ILE A 120 2.20 -12.52 -14.39
N GLY A 121 1.52 -13.65 -14.13
CA GLY A 121 1.91 -15.00 -14.55
C GLY A 121 1.27 -15.46 -15.86
#